data_AF-M4V4R6-F1
#
_entry.id   AF-M4V4R6-F1
#
_cell.length_a   1.000
_cell.length_b   1.000
_cell.length_c   1.000
_cell.angle_alpha   90.00
_cell.angle_beta   90.00
_cell.angle_gamma   90.00
#
_symmetry.space_group_name_H-M   'P 1'
#
loop_
_entity.id
_entity.type
_entity.pdbx_description
1 polymer ?
#
loop_
_entity_poly.entity_id
_entity_poly.type
_entity_poly.pdbx_seq_one_letter_code
_entity_poly.pdbx_strand_id
1 'polypeptide(L)'
;MSICIYEHESYRGFLKDFFHQKQKANKSYSLRAFARDLGLTPQTLSLTLKNKRRMSLESASRITKKLQMPLCEAAYFLDLVIFCDIAEEAAKEIVAQRIKNAQHNYFEKNGTQVFKLHRASE
;
A
#
# COMPACT_ATOMS: atom_id res chain seq x y z
N MET A 1 1.19 3.52 -16.30
CA MET A 1 2.18 2.97 -15.35
C MET A 1 1.42 2.32 -14.21
N SER A 2 1.54 1.00 -14.08
CA SER A 2 0.95 0.24 -12.98
C SER A 2 1.65 0.62 -11.67
N ILE A 3 0.90 0.71 -10.59
CA ILE A 3 1.47 1.02 -9.27
C ILE A 3 1.85 -0.29 -8.63
N CYS A 4 3.09 -0.37 -8.18
CA CYS A 4 3.64 -1.54 -7.52
C CYS A 4 3.60 -1.33 -6.01
N ILE A 5 2.96 -2.25 -5.27
CA ILE A 5 2.88 -2.09 -3.82
C ILE A 5 4.27 -2.15 -3.13
N TYR A 6 5.20 -2.95 -3.67
CA TYR A 6 6.53 -3.16 -3.10
C TYR A 6 7.42 -1.91 -3.13
N GLU A 7 7.06 -0.88 -3.89
CA GLU A 7 7.73 0.42 -3.93
C GLU A 7 7.31 1.34 -2.77
N HIS A 8 6.36 0.92 -1.92
CA HIS A 8 5.86 1.74 -0.82
C HIS A 8 6.27 1.20 0.55
N GLU A 9 6.64 2.14 1.42
CA GLU A 9 6.96 1.90 2.84
C GLU A 9 5.73 1.97 3.75
N SER A 10 4.58 2.43 3.23
CA SER A 10 3.33 2.48 3.99
C SER A 10 2.13 2.21 3.12
N TYR A 11 1.13 1.54 3.70
CA TYR A 11 -0.13 1.25 3.01
C TYR A 11 -0.86 2.54 2.60
N ARG A 12 -0.66 3.65 3.34
CA ARG A 12 -1.23 4.96 3.02
C ARG A 12 -0.60 5.57 1.77
N GLY A 13 0.72 5.43 1.61
CA GLY A 13 1.43 5.86 0.40
C GLY A 13 0.87 5.16 -0.83
N PHE A 14 0.80 3.83 -0.79
CA PHE A 14 0.19 3.02 -1.83
C PHE A 14 -1.24 3.46 -2.17
N LEU A 15 -2.12 3.65 -1.18
CA LEU A 15 -3.50 4.07 -1.43
C LEU A 15 -3.60 5.48 -2.06
N LYS A 16 -2.71 6.41 -1.69
CA LYS A 16 -2.66 7.74 -2.31
C LYS A 16 -2.25 7.65 -3.77
N ASP A 17 -1.21 6.90 -4.08
CA ASP A 17 -0.75 6.77 -5.45
C ASP A 17 -1.77 6.01 -6.29
N PHE A 18 -2.38 4.96 -5.76
CA PHE A 18 -3.46 4.23 -6.42
C PHE A 18 -4.63 5.14 -6.75
N PHE A 19 -5.02 6.00 -5.80
CA PHE A 19 -6.03 7.03 -6.03
C PHE A 19 -5.61 7.99 -7.15
N HIS A 20 -4.40 8.53 -7.10
CA HIS A 20 -3.89 9.44 -8.12
C HIS A 20 -3.83 8.79 -9.51
N GLN A 21 -3.51 7.50 -9.62
CA GLN A 21 -3.55 6.78 -10.90
C GLN A 21 -4.99 6.69 -11.44
N LYS A 22 -5.97 6.37 -10.59
CA LYS A 22 -7.38 6.37 -10.99
C LYS A 22 -7.84 7.76 -11.43
N GLN A 23 -7.39 8.82 -10.75
CA GLN A 23 -7.66 10.20 -11.16
C GLN A 23 -6.99 10.61 -12.48
N LYS A 24 -5.79 10.08 -12.76
CA LYS A 24 -5.13 10.29 -14.05
C LYS A 24 -5.93 9.66 -15.19
N ALA A 25 -6.51 8.48 -14.97
CA ALA A 25 -7.37 7.80 -15.95
C ALA A 25 -8.75 8.46 -16.08
N ASN A 26 -9.32 8.94 -14.98
CA ASN A 26 -10.60 9.63 -14.94
C ASN A 26 -10.51 10.84 -14.00
N LYS A 27 -10.43 12.04 -14.56
CA LYS A 27 -10.29 13.30 -13.80
C LYS A 27 -11.46 13.58 -12.85
N SER A 28 -12.64 13.03 -13.14
CA SER A 28 -13.83 13.14 -12.28
C SER A 28 -13.85 12.09 -11.16
N TYR A 29 -12.88 11.16 -11.12
CA TYR A 29 -12.79 10.15 -10.06
C TYR A 29 -12.49 10.82 -8.72
N SER A 30 -13.47 10.77 -7.83
CA SER A 30 -13.45 11.48 -6.55
C SER A 30 -13.03 10.57 -5.40
N LEU A 31 -12.65 11.18 -4.27
CA LEU A 31 -12.39 10.44 -3.04
C LEU A 31 -13.59 9.60 -2.58
N ARG A 32 -14.82 10.07 -2.86
CA ARG A 32 -16.05 9.34 -2.54
C ARG A 32 -16.19 8.08 -3.42
N ALA A 33 -15.87 8.20 -4.71
CA ALA A 33 -15.84 7.05 -5.61
C ALA A 33 -14.78 6.03 -5.16
N PHE A 34 -13.58 6.51 -4.79
CA PHE A 34 -12.52 5.63 -4.31
C PHE A 34 -12.90 4.93 -3.00
N ALA A 35 -13.49 5.65 -2.04
CA ALA A 35 -13.97 5.05 -0.81
C ALA A 35 -15.00 3.95 -1.07
N ARG A 36 -15.97 4.18 -1.95
CA ARG A 36 -16.95 3.17 -2.35
C ARG A 36 -16.28 1.93 -2.96
N ASP A 37 -15.31 2.12 -3.84
CA ASP A 37 -14.62 1.02 -4.51
C ASP A 37 -13.78 0.19 -3.51
N LEU A 38 -13.24 0.83 -2.48
CA LEU A 38 -12.56 0.18 -1.35
C LEU A 38 -13.53 -0.44 -0.32
N GLY A 39 -14.83 -0.18 -0.42
CA GLY A 39 -15.82 -0.60 0.59
C GLY A 39 -15.72 0.17 1.92
N LEU A 40 -15.24 1.41 1.88
CA LEU A 40 -15.12 2.31 3.03
C LEU A 40 -16.08 3.50 2.94
N THR A 41 -16.34 4.15 4.07
CA THR A 41 -16.97 5.47 4.05
C THR A 41 -15.96 6.54 3.62
N PRO A 42 -16.38 7.61 2.92
CA PRO A 42 -15.49 8.70 2.52
C PRO A 42 -14.76 9.35 3.70
N GLN A 43 -15.44 9.46 4.85
CA GLN A 43 -14.85 9.96 6.09
C GLN A 43 -13.73 9.05 6.59
N THR A 44 -13.96 7.73 6.63
CA THR A 44 -12.95 6.76 7.06
C THR A 44 -11.72 6.83 6.16
N LEU A 45 -11.91 6.80 4.84
CA LEU A 45 -10.79 6.91 3.90
C LEU A 45 -10.01 8.23 4.08
N SER A 46 -10.72 9.36 4.17
CA SER A 46 -10.09 10.67 4.37
C SER A 46 -9.24 10.73 5.65
N LEU A 47 -9.77 10.23 6.78
CA LEU A 47 -9.03 10.18 8.03
C LEU A 47 -7.84 9.23 7.95
N THR A 48 -7.98 8.08 7.28
CA THR A 48 -6.90 7.12 7.09
C THR A 48 -5.76 7.72 6.26
N LEU A 49 -6.06 8.36 5.12
CA LEU A 49 -5.04 8.99 4.27
C LEU A 49 -4.34 10.18 4.93
N LYS A 50 -5.02 10.86 5.87
CA LYS A 50 -4.48 11.95 6.70
C LYS A 50 -3.78 11.48 7.97
N ASN A 51 -3.59 10.17 8.15
CA ASN A 51 -2.99 9.57 9.35
C ASN A 51 -3.76 9.87 10.65
N LYS A 52 -5.05 10.24 10.56
CA LYS A 52 -5.93 10.51 11.71
C LYS A 52 -6.71 9.28 12.18
N ARG A 53 -6.69 8.20 11.41
CA ARG A 53 -7.33 6.93 11.74
C ARG A 53 -6.50 5.75 11.23
N ARG A 54 -6.24 4.78 12.11
CA ARG A 54 -5.62 3.49 11.75
C ARG A 54 -6.63 2.59 11.06
N MET A 55 -6.14 1.71 10.18
CA MET A 55 -6.96 0.76 9.45
C MET A 55 -6.89 -0.59 10.17
N SER A 56 -8.05 -1.17 10.53
CA SER A 56 -8.05 -2.52 11.09
C SER A 56 -7.59 -3.55 10.05
N LEU A 57 -6.96 -4.63 10.51
CA LEU A 57 -6.53 -5.73 9.64
C LEU A 57 -7.69 -6.35 8.85
N GLU A 58 -8.87 -6.43 9.47
CA GLU A 58 -10.10 -6.89 8.84
C GLU A 58 -10.53 -5.99 7.66
N SER A 59 -10.46 -4.66 7.84
CA SER A 59 -10.74 -3.71 6.76
C SER A 59 -9.68 -3.76 5.67
N ALA A 60 -8.40 -3.92 6.05
CA ALA A 60 -7.31 -4.12 5.11
C ALA A 60 -7.52 -5.37 4.25
N SER A 61 -7.90 -6.50 4.86
CA SER A 61 -8.20 -7.75 4.15
C SER A 61 -9.38 -7.62 3.18
N ARG A 62 -10.42 -6.84 3.55
CA ARG A 62 -11.51 -6.53 2.62
C ARG A 62 -11.02 -5.68 1.43
N ILE A 63 -10.15 -4.72 1.69
CA ILE A 63 -9.59 -3.85 0.65
C ILE A 63 -8.76 -4.65 -0.36
N THR A 64 -7.89 -5.56 0.09
CA THR A 64 -7.08 -6.38 -0.83
C THR A 64 -7.96 -7.21 -1.77
N LYS A 65 -9.09 -7.75 -1.27
CA LYS A 65 -10.08 -8.46 -2.08
C LYS A 65 -10.80 -7.53 -3.06
N LYS A 66 -11.21 -6.32 -2.64
CA LYS A 66 -11.88 -5.34 -3.50
C LYS A 66 -10.97 -4.82 -4.62
N LEU A 67 -9.69 -4.66 -4.32
CA LEU A 67 -8.66 -4.28 -5.29
C LEU A 67 -8.17 -5.47 -6.13
N GLN A 68 -8.66 -6.67 -5.87
CA GLN A 68 -8.27 -7.91 -6.56
C GLN A 68 -6.75 -8.12 -6.55
N MET A 69 -6.11 -7.82 -5.42
CA MET A 69 -4.67 -7.91 -5.30
C MET A 69 -4.22 -9.38 -5.38
N PRO A 70 -3.12 -9.67 -6.12
CA PRO A 70 -2.45 -10.95 -6.05
C PRO A 70 -2.06 -11.31 -4.62
N LEU A 71 -2.00 -12.61 -4.31
CA LEU A 71 -1.78 -13.10 -2.94
C LEU A 71 -0.54 -12.48 -2.27
N CYS A 72 0.58 -12.39 -3.00
CA CYS A 72 1.82 -11.82 -2.48
C CYS A 72 1.70 -10.32 -2.19
N GLU A 73 1.04 -9.57 -3.08
CA GLU A 73 0.82 -8.13 -2.88
C GLU A 73 -0.16 -7.86 -1.74
N ALA A 74 -1.20 -8.69 -1.62
CA ALA A 74 -2.14 -8.63 -0.52
C ALA A 74 -1.44 -8.90 0.82
N ALA A 75 -0.59 -9.93 0.90
CA ALA A 75 0.20 -10.22 2.10
C ALA A 75 1.10 -9.03 2.47
N TYR A 76 1.79 -8.44 1.49
CA TYR A 76 2.62 -7.26 1.70
C TYR A 76 1.81 -6.04 2.19
N PHE A 77 0.63 -5.79 1.59
CA PHE A 77 -0.27 -4.72 2.06
C PHE A 77 -0.67 -4.91 3.52
N LEU A 78 -1.01 -6.14 3.90
CA LEU A 78 -1.39 -6.47 5.27
C LEU A 78 -0.22 -6.28 6.23
N ASP A 79 1.00 -6.66 5.83
CA ASP A 79 2.21 -6.44 6.64
C ASP A 79 2.48 -4.95 6.87
N LEU A 80 2.28 -4.10 5.85
CA LEU A 80 2.36 -2.64 6.03
C LEU A 80 1.32 -2.08 7.01
N VAL A 81 0.12 -2.66 7.03
CA VAL A 81 -0.94 -2.26 7.99
C VAL A 81 -0.57 -2.72 9.39
N ILE A 82 -0.13 -3.98 9.55
CA ILE A 82 0.29 -4.55 10.83
C ILE A 82 1.47 -3.75 11.41
N PHE A 83 2.49 -3.45 10.59
CA PHE A 83 3.66 -2.69 11.00
C PHE A 83 3.31 -1.29 11.55
N CYS A 84 2.23 -0.68 11.04
CA CYS A 84 1.76 0.60 11.54
C CYS A 84 1.10 0.52 12.93
N ASP A 85 0.57 -0.65 13.32
CA ASP A 85 -0.26 -0.81 14.51
C ASP A 85 0.45 -1.53 15.67
N ILE A 86 1.46 -2.36 15.40
CA ILE A 86 2.22 -3.08 16.43
C ILE A 86 2.99 -2.10 17.34
N ALA A 87 2.85 -2.29 18.65
CA ALA A 87 3.62 -1.58 19.68
C ALA A 87 4.82 -2.40 20.20
N GLU A 88 4.75 -3.73 20.16
CA GLU A 88 5.80 -4.61 20.66
C GLU A 88 6.98 -4.66 19.69
N GLU A 89 8.17 -4.27 20.16
CA GLU A 89 9.35 -4.10 19.31
C GLU A 89 9.80 -5.42 18.66
N ALA A 90 9.77 -6.54 19.38
CA ALA A 90 10.13 -7.85 18.85
C ALA A 90 9.20 -8.28 17.71
N ALA A 91 7.88 -8.12 17.88
CA ALA A 91 6.90 -8.41 16.84
C ALA A 91 7.04 -7.46 15.64
N LYS A 92 7.38 -6.19 15.90
CA LYS A 92 7.58 -5.17 14.87
C LYS A 92 8.79 -5.49 14.00
N GLU A 93 9.89 -5.94 14.59
CA GLU A 93 11.09 -6.37 13.86
C GLU A 93 10.79 -7.56 12.95
N ILE A 94 10.03 -8.56 13.42
CA ILE A 94 9.61 -9.71 12.61
C ILE A 94 8.86 -9.25 11.35
N VAL A 95 7.91 -8.32 11.51
CA VAL A 95 7.13 -7.79 10.38
C VAL A 95 8.00 -6.92 9.47
N ALA A 96 8.93 -6.12 10.03
CA ALA A 96 9.88 -5.36 9.24
C ALA A 96 10.76 -6.25 8.35
N GLN A 97 11.22 -7.38 8.88
CA GLN A 97 11.98 -8.37 8.10
C GLN A 97 11.14 -8.99 6.99
N ARG A 98 9.88 -9.31 7.24
CA ARG A 98 8.95 -9.80 6.20
C ARG A 98 8.77 -8.79 5.07
N ILE A 99 8.58 -7.50 5.41
CA ILE A 99 8.48 -6.40 4.44
C ILE A 99 9.77 -6.32 3.61
N LYS A 100 10.94 -6.25 4.25
CA LYS A 100 12.24 -6.18 3.57
C LYS A 100 12.47 -7.36 2.64
N ASN A 101 12.19 -8.57 3.10
CA ASN A 101 12.34 -9.79 2.29
C ASN A 101 11.40 -9.79 1.08
N ALA A 102 10.14 -9.37 1.25
CA ALA A 102 9.19 -9.27 0.15
C ALA A 102 9.62 -8.22 -0.88
N GLN A 103 10.09 -7.05 -0.44
CA GLN A 103 10.64 -6.02 -1.32
C GLN A 103 11.87 -6.52 -2.06
N HIS A 104 12.87 -7.05 -1.35
CA HIS A 104 14.08 -7.60 -1.95
C HIS A 104 13.74 -8.68 -2.98
N ASN A 105 12.91 -9.65 -2.63
CA ASN A 105 12.48 -10.71 -3.56
C ASN A 105 11.77 -10.14 -4.80
N TYR A 106 10.96 -9.10 -4.66
CA TYR A 106 10.34 -8.43 -5.80
C TYR A 106 11.39 -7.73 -6.67
N PHE A 107 12.30 -6.97 -6.07
CA PHE A 107 13.32 -6.23 -6.82
C PHE A 107 14.37 -7.15 -7.45
N GLU A 108 14.78 -8.24 -6.82
CA GLU A 108 15.69 -9.24 -7.42
C GLU A 108 15.04 -9.91 -8.63
N LYS A 109 13.80 -10.38 -8.50
CA LYS A 109 13.07 -11.03 -9.61
C LYS A 109 12.78 -10.10 -10.79
N ASN A 110 12.64 -8.80 -10.51
CA ASN A 110 12.40 -7.77 -11.52
C ASN A 110 13.66 -6.90 -11.79
N GLY A 111 14.82 -7.34 -11.31
CA GLY A 111 16.03 -6.55 -11.07
C GLY A 111 16.85 -6.16 -12.28
N THR A 112 16.45 -6.52 -13.51
CA THR A 112 17.11 -6.00 -14.70
C THR A 112 16.67 -4.56 -15.06
N GLN A 113 15.66 -3.98 -14.40
CA GLN A 113 15.13 -2.65 -14.80
C GLN A 113 15.15 -1.54 -13.74
N VAL A 114 15.26 -1.82 -12.44
CA VAL A 114 14.97 -0.79 -11.41
C VAL A 114 16.21 0.00 -10.94
N PHE A 115 17.42 -0.58 -11.02
CA PHE A 115 18.65 0.07 -10.54
C PHE A 115 19.09 1.33 -11.32
N LYS A 116 18.44 1.67 -12.45
CA LYS A 116 18.80 2.85 -13.26
C LYS A 116 18.14 4.17 -12.82
N LEU A 117 17.18 4.15 -11.89
CA LEU A 117 16.33 5.33 -11.63
C LEU A 117 16.62 6.10 -10.31
N HIS A 118 17.49 5.60 -9.42
CA HIS A 118 17.70 6.23 -8.10
C HIS A 118 19.12 6.77 -7.84
N ARG A 119 19.99 6.84 -8.86
CA ARG A 119 21.33 7.47 -8.76
C ARG A 119 21.61 8.48 -9.87
N ALA A 120 20.61 9.27 -10.27
CA ALA A 120 20.79 10.36 -11.24
C ALA A 120 20.27 11.71 -10.70
N SER A 121 20.19 11.87 -9.38
CA SER A 121 19.75 13.12 -8.75
C SER A 121 20.52 13.43 -7.47
N GLU A 122 21.83 13.18 -7.51
CA GLU A 122 22.84 13.81 -6.65
C GLU A 122 24.00 14.28 -7.52
#